data_AF-A0A9J6RRC5-F1
#
_entry.id   AF-A0A9J6RRC5-F1
#
_cell.length_a   1.000
_cell.length_b   1.000
_cell.length_c   1.000
_cell.angle_alpha   90.00
_cell.angle_beta   90.00
_cell.angle_gamma   90.00
#
_symmetry.space_group_name_H-M   'P 1'
#
loop_
_entity.id
_entity.type
_entity.pdbx_description
1 polymer ?
#
loop_
_entity_poly.entity_id
_entity_poly.type
_entity_poly.pdbx_seq_one_letter_code
_entity_poly.pdbx_strand_id
1 'polypeptide(L)'
;MLDDIAGGIFKGLLRYLLLLFTEVVLEAMLKGPGYFICNLFSKTKPNPNSFTVIITGFIFWLVIGSIGYIVFTKFSASGNA
;
A
#
# COMPACT_ATOMS: atom_id res chain seq x y z
N MET A 1 31.56 13.92 -20.95
CA MET A 1 30.50 14.21 -21.95
C MET A 1 29.48 13.09 -22.06
N LEU A 2 29.82 11.88 -22.51
CA LEU A 2 28.85 10.76 -22.53
C LEU A 2 28.40 10.37 -21.11
N ASP A 3 29.31 10.37 -20.14
CA ASP A 3 28.98 10.05 -18.73
C ASP A 3 28.07 11.10 -18.07
N ASP A 4 28.24 12.38 -18.40
CA ASP A 4 27.41 13.47 -17.86
C ASP A 4 25.98 13.42 -18.44
N ILE A 5 25.87 13.11 -19.73
CA ILE A 5 24.58 12.94 -20.41
C ILE A 5 23.88 11.68 -19.90
N ALA A 6 24.62 10.56 -19.76
CA ALA A 6 24.09 9.31 -19.22
C ALA A 6 23.61 9.49 -17.77
N GLY A 7 24.39 10.17 -16.91
CA GLY A 7 24.00 10.45 -15.52
C GLY A 7 22.74 11.28 -15.40
N GLY A 8 22.57 12.30 -16.24
CA GLY A 8 21.37 13.14 -16.28
C GLY A 8 20.11 12.36 -16.68
N ILE A 9 20.20 11.58 -17.77
CA ILE A 9 19.08 10.76 -18.26
C ILE A 9 18.73 9.66 -17.24
N PHE A 10 19.73 8.99 -16.69
CA PHE A 10 19.53 7.91 -15.73
C PHE A 10 18.86 8.42 -14.44
N LYS A 11 19.26 9.60 -13.95
CA LYS A 11 18.63 10.22 -12.78
C LYS A 11 17.16 10.59 -13.05
N GLY A 12 16.85 11.10 -14.24
CA GLY A 12 15.48 11.41 -14.65
C GLY A 12 14.61 10.15 -14.73
N LEU A 13 15.13 9.11 -15.39
CA LEU A 13 14.45 7.82 -15.53
C LEU A 13 14.22 7.16 -14.17
N LEU A 14 15.23 7.14 -13.30
CA LEU A 14 15.10 6.56 -11.95
C LEU A 14 14.02 7.28 -11.14
N ARG A 15 13.98 8.62 -11.18
CA ARG A 15 12.94 9.39 -10.50
C ARG A 15 11.55 9.06 -11.04
N TYR A 16 11.41 8.94 -12.35
CA TYR A 16 10.14 8.57 -12.98
C TYR A 16 9.71 7.16 -12.59
N LEU A 17 10.62 6.18 -12.63
CA LEU A 17 10.36 4.80 -12.22
C LEU A 17 9.98 4.71 -10.74
N LEU A 18 10.63 5.47 -9.86
CA LEU A 18 10.30 5.52 -8.44
C LEU A 18 8.91 6.12 -8.20
N LEU A 19 8.52 7.17 -8.94
CA LEU A 19 7.19 7.75 -8.85
C LEU A 19 6.12 6.72 -9.27
N LEU A 20 6.32 6.09 -10.44
CA LEU A 20 5.39 5.07 -10.94
C LEU A 20 5.32 3.87 -10.00
N PHE A 21 6.47 3.38 -9.52
CA PHE A 21 6.53 2.28 -8.57
C PHE A 21 5.79 2.63 -7.27
N THR A 22 6.01 3.82 -6.72
CA THR A 22 5.33 4.26 -5.50
C THR A 22 3.83 4.37 -5.73
N GLU A 23 3.39 4.91 -6.86
CA GLU A 23 1.97 5.03 -7.20
C GLU A 23 1.30 3.66 -7.33
N VAL A 24 1.90 2.75 -8.11
CA VAL A 24 1.39 1.38 -8.30
C VAL A 24 1.40 0.60 -6.99
N VAL A 25 2.46 0.71 -6.19
CA VAL A 25 2.55 0.01 -4.89
C VAL A 25 1.53 0.56 -3.91
N LEU A 26 1.36 1.89 -3.80
CA LEU A 26 0.34 2.48 -2.93
C LEU A 26 -1.06 2.08 -3.38
N GLU A 27 -1.33 2.12 -4.68
CA GLU A 27 -2.61 1.70 -5.23
C GLU A 27 -2.86 0.21 -4.98
N ALA A 28 -1.88 -0.65 -5.23
CA ALA A 28 -1.97 -2.08 -4.97
C ALA A 28 -2.11 -2.39 -3.46
N MET A 29 -1.40 -1.67 -2.58
CA MET A 29 -1.52 -1.83 -1.14
C MET A 29 -2.89 -1.39 -0.64
N LEU A 30 -3.45 -0.29 -1.14
CA LEU A 30 -4.77 0.18 -0.71
C LEU A 30 -5.91 -0.65 -1.32
N LYS A 31 -5.88 -0.91 -2.62
CA LYS A 31 -6.96 -1.60 -3.35
C LYS A 31 -6.85 -3.13 -3.27
N GLY A 32 -5.65 -3.68 -3.19
CA GLY A 32 -5.39 -5.12 -3.14
C GLY A 32 -6.15 -5.87 -2.04
N PRO A 33 -6.00 -5.50 -0.74
CA PRO A 33 -6.71 -6.16 0.34
C PRO A 33 -8.22 -5.92 0.24
N GLY A 34 -8.64 -4.73 -0.16
CA GLY A 34 -10.06 -4.42 -0.40
C GLY A 34 -10.68 -5.34 -1.45
N TYR A 35 -9.99 -5.54 -2.57
CA TYR A 35 -10.43 -6.42 -3.65
C TYR A 35 -10.48 -7.86 -3.17
N PHE A 36 -9.44 -8.32 -2.48
CA PHE A 36 -9.36 -9.68 -1.94
C PHE A 36 -10.51 -9.98 -0.99
N ILE A 37 -10.79 -9.08 -0.04
CA ILE A 37 -11.90 -9.22 0.92
C ILE A 37 -13.23 -9.19 0.18
N CYS A 38 -13.49 -8.21 -0.69
CA CYS A 38 -14.73 -8.15 -1.45
C CYS A 38 -14.93 -9.40 -2.32
N ASN A 39 -13.87 -9.94 -2.92
CA ASN A 39 -13.92 -11.14 -3.73
C ASN A 39 -14.21 -12.39 -2.90
N LEU A 40 -13.75 -12.45 -1.65
CA LEU A 40 -14.05 -13.56 -0.74
C LEU A 40 -15.54 -13.64 -0.37
N PHE A 41 -16.21 -12.49 -0.25
CA PHE A 41 -17.62 -12.41 0.17
C PHE A 41 -18.60 -12.24 -1.00
N SER A 42 -18.12 -12.08 -2.22
CA SER A 42 -18.96 -11.87 -3.41
C SER A 42 -19.03 -13.14 -4.26
N LYS A 43 -20.23 -13.49 -4.73
CA LYS A 43 -20.42 -14.60 -5.70
C LYS A 43 -19.87 -14.26 -7.09
N THR A 44 -19.75 -12.97 -7.39
CA THR A 44 -19.27 -12.44 -8.68
C THR A 44 -18.00 -11.63 -8.45
N LYS A 45 -17.09 -11.64 -9.44
CA LYS A 45 -15.84 -10.85 -9.39
C LYS A 45 -16.15 -9.37 -9.17
N PRO A 46 -15.71 -8.76 -8.06
CA PRO A 46 -15.98 -7.35 -7.78
C PRO A 46 -15.22 -6.45 -8.76
N ASN A 47 -15.76 -5.25 -9.02
CA ASN A 47 -15.04 -4.24 -9.79
C ASN A 47 -13.92 -3.64 -8.91
N PRO A 48 -12.64 -3.69 -9.31
CA PRO A 48 -11.52 -3.14 -8.53
C PRO A 48 -11.64 -1.63 -8.24
N ASN A 49 -12.34 -0.89 -9.10
CA ASN A 49 -12.57 0.54 -8.97
C ASN A 49 -13.92 0.87 -8.30
N SER A 50 -14.61 -0.14 -7.77
CA SER A 50 -15.82 0.09 -6.99
C SER A 50 -15.49 0.81 -5.68
N PHE A 51 -16.36 1.76 -5.29
CA PHE A 51 -16.29 2.41 -4.00
C PHE A 51 -16.22 1.40 -2.83
N THR A 52 -16.91 0.26 -2.96
CA THR A 52 -16.88 -0.83 -1.95
C THR A 52 -15.49 -1.42 -1.77
N VAL A 53 -14.75 -1.67 -2.85
CA VAL A 53 -13.39 -2.22 -2.78
C VAL A 53 -12.45 -1.23 -2.09
N ILE A 54 -12.54 0.05 -2.46
CA ILE A 54 -11.70 1.11 -1.89
C ILE A 54 -11.96 1.26 -0.39
N ILE A 55 -13.24 1.34 0.03
CA ILE A 55 -13.58 1.53 1.44
C ILE A 55 -13.23 0.30 2.28
N THR A 56 -13.42 -0.92 1.75
CA THR A 56 -13.00 -2.16 2.44
C THR A 56 -11.49 -2.21 2.62
N GLY A 57 -10.71 -1.82 1.61
CA GLY A 57 -9.25 -1.73 1.71
C GLY A 57 -8.79 -0.69 2.75
N PHE A 58 -9.45 0.47 2.78
CA PHE A 58 -9.15 1.50 3.78
C PHE A 58 -9.45 1.03 5.21
N ILE A 59 -10.62 0.41 5.44
CA ILE A 59 -10.98 -0.17 6.74
C ILE A 59 -10.00 -1.26 7.16
N PHE A 60 -9.57 -2.12 6.23
CA PHE A 60 -8.56 -3.14 6.51
C PHE A 60 -7.27 -2.53 7.10
N TRP A 61 -6.74 -1.47 6.48
CA TRP A 61 -5.54 -0.81 7.00
C TRP A 61 -5.75 -0.09 8.32
N LEU A 62 -6.92 0.52 8.55
CA LEU A 62 -7.25 1.09 9.85
C LEU A 62 -7.27 0.03 10.96
N VAL A 63 -7.83 -1.15 10.69
CA VAL A 63 -7.86 -2.27 11.63
C VAL A 63 -6.46 -2.79 11.90
N ILE A 64 -5.66 -3.04 10.85
CA ILE A 64 -4.27 -3.52 10.99
C ILE A 64 -3.42 -2.50 11.77
N GLY A 65 -3.54 -1.21 11.45
CA GLY A 65 -2.83 -0.14 12.16
C GLY A 65 -3.24 -0.06 13.65
N SER A 66 -4.53 -0.18 13.94
CA SER A 66 -5.05 -0.18 15.31
C SER A 66 -4.57 -1.39 16.11
N ILE A 67 -4.62 -2.58 15.52
CA ILE A 67 -4.09 -3.81 16.14
C ILE A 67 -2.59 -3.66 16.40
N GLY A 68 -1.83 -3.20 15.41
CA GLY A 68 -0.39 -2.96 15.56
C GLY A 68 -0.07 -2.00 16.69
N TYR A 69 -0.82 -0.90 16.81
CA TYR A 69 -0.68 0.05 17.91
C TYR A 69 -0.99 -0.57 19.28
N ILE A 70 -2.09 -1.33 19.39
CA ILE A 70 -2.44 -2.01 20.65
C ILE A 70 -1.36 -3.02 21.04
N VAL A 71 -0.87 -3.83 20.10
CA VAL A 71 0.19 -4.80 20.35
C VAL A 71 1.48 -4.08 20.78
N PHE A 72 1.88 -3.03 20.04
CA PHE A 72 3.07 -2.25 20.35
C PHE A 72 3.01 -1.63 21.75
N THR A 73 1.88 -1.05 22.14
CA THR A 73 1.70 -0.46 23.48
C THR A 73 1.75 -1.52 24.58
N LYS A 74 1.16 -2.70 24.37
CA LYS A 74 1.21 -3.81 25.36
C LYS A 74 2.63 -4.36 25.52
N PHE A 75 3.35 -4.56 24.42
CA PHE A 75 4.76 -4.99 24.46
C PHE A 75 5.66 -3.93 25.10
N SER A 76 5.47 -2.66 24.76
CA SER A 76 6.25 -1.55 25.33
C SER A 76 5.96 -1.37 26.82
N ALA A 77 4.73 -1.57 27.26
CA ALA A 77 4.36 -1.56 28.67
C ALA A 77 4.97 -2.75 29.45
N SER A 78 5.08 -3.93 28.82
CA SER A 78 5.69 -5.11 29.43
C SER A 78 7.22 -5.04 29.54
N GLY A 79 7.90 -4.28 28.68
CA GLY A 79 9.36 -4.12 28.72
C GLY A 79 9.87 -3.07 29.72
N ASN A 80 8.95 -2.30 30.33
CA ASN A 80 9.25 -1.27 31.33
C ASN A 80 8.86 -1.70 32.76
N ALA A 81 8.53 -2.97 32.98
CA ALA A 81 8.25 -3.59 34.29
C ALA A 81 9.37 -4.58 34.65
#